data_AF-A0A955VBB3-F1
#
_entry.id   AF-A0A955VBB3-F1
#
_cell.length_a   1.000
_cell.length_b   1.000
_cell.length_c   1.000
_cell.angle_alpha   90.00
_cell.angle_beta   90.00
_cell.angle_gamma   90.00
#
_symmetry.space_group_name_H-M   'P 1'
#
loop_
_entity.id
_entity.type
_entity.pdbx_description
1 polymer ?
#
loop_
_entity_poly.entity_id
_entity_poly.type
_entity_poly.pdbx_seq_one_letter_code
_entity_poly.pdbx_strand_id
1 'polypeptide(L)'
;MMPFWRAGLALVVAAAAMAVGGCDYESRVAPQARPTPRAPGTVPDDPGVTPPIGTDPTPEVVEPDPVVVTPTTVTVGDETPVVIDLPAPPPEAPTRPRRRMDIDQLDASLRRVTGGLTWTVMVGSREDNQFEVLSSTLGKPDFIEKTQEDLTPSALFQKFLSEAARTVCERLAREEVAGTRPEPVLMVEASPTDTWESAPEAIEANLERLLLRFHGRRLAPADVGFDRWRWLFQSALHVSSDPVVAWRTVCAGLIMHPDFYTY
;
A
#
# COMPACT_ATOMS: atom_id res chain seq x y z
N MET A 1 22.79 -51.69 10.16
CA MET A 1 24.05 -51.51 10.91
C MET A 1 25.20 -51.38 9.91
N MET A 2 25.66 -50.16 9.66
CA MET A 2 27.06 -49.80 9.34
C MET A 2 27.11 -48.26 9.19
N PRO A 3 28.01 -47.56 9.90
CA PRO A 3 28.13 -46.11 9.86
C PRO A 3 29.20 -45.70 8.82
N PHE A 4 28.93 -44.66 8.03
CA PHE A 4 29.97 -44.00 7.23
C PHE A 4 30.18 -42.56 7.70
N TRP A 5 31.46 -42.25 7.85
CA TRP A 5 32.07 -41.15 8.56
C TRP A 5 31.82 -39.77 7.95
N ARG A 6 31.74 -38.77 8.84
CA ARG A 6 31.87 -37.34 8.58
C ARG A 6 33.36 -36.98 8.42
N ALA A 7 33.71 -36.34 7.32
CA ALA A 7 34.84 -35.42 7.20
C ALA A 7 34.22 -34.11 6.65
N GLY A 8 34.27 -32.95 7.31
CA GLY A 8 35.38 -32.40 8.09
C GLY A 8 36.20 -31.42 7.25
N LEU A 9 35.56 -30.59 6.41
CA LEU A 9 36.23 -29.52 5.66
C LEU A 9 36.13 -28.22 6.45
N ALA A 10 37.21 -27.86 7.14
CA ALA A 10 37.37 -26.57 7.79
C ALA A 10 37.70 -25.51 6.72
N LEU A 11 36.76 -24.61 6.46
CA LEU A 11 36.96 -23.44 5.61
C LEU A 11 37.61 -22.33 6.46
N VAL A 12 38.90 -22.08 6.24
CA VAL A 12 39.61 -20.93 6.81
C VAL A 12 39.24 -19.70 5.98
N VAL A 13 38.38 -18.84 6.51
CA VAL A 13 38.08 -17.53 5.92
C VAL A 13 39.16 -16.54 6.37
N ALA A 14 40.01 -16.12 5.45
CA ALA A 14 40.97 -15.04 5.65
C ALA A 14 40.22 -13.70 5.68
N ALA A 15 40.23 -13.03 6.83
CA ALA A 15 39.74 -11.67 6.99
C ALA A 15 40.74 -10.68 6.39
N ALA A 16 40.43 -10.11 5.24
CA ALA A 16 41.14 -8.96 4.69
C ALA A 16 40.59 -7.67 5.32
N ALA A 17 41.32 -7.12 6.29
CA ALA A 17 41.07 -5.79 6.83
C ALA A 17 41.54 -4.73 5.82
N MET A 18 40.62 -4.17 5.05
CA MET A 18 40.90 -2.95 4.28
C MET A 18 40.57 -1.73 5.15
N ALA A 19 41.61 -1.06 5.62
CA ALA A 19 41.54 0.26 6.23
C ALA A 19 41.20 1.29 5.15
N VAL A 20 39.97 1.79 5.14
CA VAL A 20 39.56 2.95 4.35
C VAL A 20 39.88 4.20 5.16
N GLY A 21 40.79 5.02 4.63
CA GLY A 21 41.15 6.32 5.19
C GLY A 21 39.96 7.26 5.18
N GLY A 22 39.65 7.83 6.35
CA GLY A 22 38.66 8.87 6.51
C GLY A 22 39.16 10.18 5.91
N CYS A 23 38.38 10.75 4.98
CA CYS A 23 38.42 12.17 4.72
C CYS A 23 37.40 12.82 5.67
N ASP A 24 37.90 13.44 6.74
CA ASP A 24 37.10 14.31 7.61
C ASP A 24 36.62 15.53 6.79
N TYR A 25 35.38 15.47 6.32
CA TYR A 25 34.67 16.63 5.79
C TYR A 25 33.87 17.26 6.93
N GLU A 26 34.56 18.13 7.68
CA GLU A 26 34.00 18.93 8.77
C GLU A 26 33.03 19.98 8.20
N SER A 27 31.76 19.58 7.97
CA SER A 27 30.69 20.47 7.56
C SER A 27 30.26 21.32 8.76
N ARG A 28 30.79 22.54 8.82
CA ARG A 28 30.30 23.61 9.72
C ARG A 28 28.92 24.06 9.26
N VAL A 29 27.88 23.36 9.69
CA VAL A 29 26.50 23.86 9.61
C VAL A 29 26.34 24.91 10.71
N ALA A 30 26.22 26.17 10.30
CA ALA A 30 25.88 27.26 11.21
C ALA A 30 24.53 26.97 11.89
N PRO A 31 24.41 27.21 13.21
CA PRO A 31 23.16 26.98 13.93
C PRO A 31 22.07 27.91 13.35
N GLN A 32 21.07 27.31 12.69
CA GLN A 32 19.86 28.04 12.31
C GLN A 32 19.11 28.43 13.59
N ALA A 33 18.89 29.73 13.75
CA ALA A 33 18.13 30.29 14.85
C ALA A 33 16.72 29.67 14.87
N ARG A 34 16.33 29.10 16.02
CA ARG A 34 14.95 28.64 16.25
C ARG A 34 14.00 29.82 16.03
N PRO A 35 12.93 29.67 15.23
CA PRO A 35 11.87 30.66 15.19
C PRO A 35 11.23 30.75 16.58
N THR A 36 11.21 31.97 17.12
CA THR A 36 10.58 32.31 18.39
C THR A 36 9.09 31.96 18.33
N PRO A 37 8.51 31.31 19.36
CA PRO A 37 7.08 31.06 19.43
C PRO A 37 6.30 32.37 19.32
N ARG A 38 5.46 32.47 18.29
CA ARG A 38 4.55 33.61 18.12
C ARG A 38 3.54 33.56 19.28
N ALA A 39 3.46 34.66 20.02
CA ALA A 39 2.51 34.79 21.13
C ALA A 39 1.07 34.49 20.65
N PRO A 40 0.26 33.79 21.46
CA PRO A 40 -1.15 33.54 21.14
C PRO A 40 -1.87 34.88 20.98
N GLY A 41 -2.25 35.19 19.75
CA GLY A 41 -3.14 36.30 19.45
C GLY A 41 -4.51 36.00 20.05
N THR A 42 -5.00 36.91 20.87
CA THR A 42 -6.37 36.95 21.36
C THR A 42 -7.32 36.96 20.17
N VAL A 43 -8.05 35.85 19.98
CA VAL A 43 -9.17 35.77 19.05
C VAL A 43 -10.28 36.69 19.58
N PRO A 44 -10.78 37.65 18.79
CA PRO A 44 -11.92 38.47 19.20
C PRO A 44 -13.16 37.58 19.35
N ASP A 45 -13.83 37.69 20.50
CA ASP A 45 -15.16 37.13 20.73
C ASP A 45 -16.14 37.74 19.72
N ASP A 46 -16.60 36.94 18.77
CA ASP A 46 -17.69 37.27 17.84
C ASP A 46 -19.02 36.72 18.41
N PRO A 47 -19.95 37.55 18.91
CA PRO A 47 -21.26 37.11 19.35
C PRO A 47 -22.18 36.95 18.11
N GLY A 48 -21.86 35.97 17.27
CA GLY A 48 -22.61 35.62 16.06
C GLY A 48 -23.64 34.52 16.33
N VAL A 49 -24.90 34.94 16.51
CA VAL A 49 -26.14 34.15 16.60
C VAL A 49 -26.12 32.89 15.72
N THR A 50 -26.19 31.71 16.34
CA THR A 50 -26.43 30.44 15.62
C THR A 50 -27.93 30.31 15.33
N PRO A 51 -28.37 30.29 14.05
CA PRO A 51 -29.76 29.99 13.73
C PRO A 51 -30.09 28.54 14.13
N PRO A 52 -31.35 28.26 14.54
CA PRO A 52 -31.77 26.91 14.89
C PRO A 52 -31.60 25.99 13.68
N ILE A 53 -30.83 24.92 13.87
CA ILE A 53 -30.67 23.83 12.91
C ILE A 53 -32.04 23.20 12.71
N GLY A 54 -32.64 23.44 11.55
CA GLY A 54 -33.87 22.76 11.14
C GLY A 54 -33.61 21.27 11.07
N THR A 55 -34.48 20.48 11.72
CA THR A 55 -34.50 19.02 11.59
C THR A 55 -34.90 18.66 10.17
N ASP A 56 -33.92 18.54 9.29
CA ASP A 56 -34.10 17.98 7.96
C ASP A 56 -34.49 16.49 8.13
N PRO A 57 -35.60 16.03 7.51
CA PRO A 57 -36.03 14.65 7.65
C PRO A 57 -34.93 13.73 7.13
N THR A 58 -34.48 12.81 7.99
CA THR A 58 -33.53 11.76 7.61
C THR A 58 -34.12 11.00 6.42
N PRO A 59 -33.46 10.98 5.25
CA PRO A 59 -33.94 10.21 4.12
C PRO A 59 -33.99 8.74 4.53
N GLU A 60 -35.17 8.15 4.43
CA GLU A 60 -35.41 6.74 4.67
C GLU A 60 -34.58 5.93 3.65
N VAL A 61 -33.55 5.25 4.14
CA VAL A 61 -32.71 4.37 3.32
C VAL A 61 -33.54 3.12 3.03
N VAL A 62 -34.16 3.06 1.86
CA VAL A 62 -34.82 1.85 1.36
C VAL A 62 -33.73 0.87 0.96
N GLU A 63 -33.53 -0.19 1.74
CA GLU A 63 -32.68 -1.31 1.33
C GLU A 63 -33.32 -2.01 0.10
N PRO A 64 -32.58 -2.18 -1.01
CA PRO A 64 -33.13 -2.86 -2.17
C PRO A 64 -33.32 -4.36 -1.88
N ASP A 65 -34.46 -4.90 -2.30
CA ASP A 65 -34.74 -6.34 -2.23
C ASP A 65 -33.64 -7.15 -2.95
N PRO A 66 -33.22 -8.31 -2.40
CA PRO A 66 -32.19 -9.13 -3.00
C PRO A 66 -32.63 -9.65 -4.37
N VAL A 67 -31.82 -9.38 -5.40
CA VAL A 67 -32.06 -9.90 -6.76
C VAL A 67 -31.81 -11.41 -6.78
N VAL A 68 -32.89 -12.20 -6.86
CA VAL A 68 -32.80 -13.66 -7.01
C VAL A 68 -32.46 -14.01 -8.46
N VAL A 69 -31.20 -14.35 -8.73
CA VAL A 69 -30.76 -14.81 -10.05
C VAL A 69 -31.09 -16.29 -10.20
N THR A 70 -31.97 -16.64 -11.13
CA THR A 70 -32.27 -18.05 -11.46
C THR A 70 -31.18 -18.58 -12.41
N PRO A 71 -30.51 -19.71 -12.10
CA PRO A 71 -29.46 -20.23 -12.95
C PRO A 71 -30.01 -20.72 -14.28
N THR A 72 -29.51 -20.17 -15.39
CA THR A 72 -29.82 -20.64 -16.74
C THR A 72 -29.04 -21.93 -17.02
N THR A 73 -29.75 -23.01 -17.35
CA THR A 73 -29.13 -24.27 -17.77
C THR A 73 -28.74 -24.17 -19.24
N VAL A 74 -27.46 -24.38 -19.54
CA VAL A 74 -26.93 -24.37 -20.92
C VAL A 74 -26.56 -25.81 -21.30
N THR A 75 -27.09 -26.28 -22.42
CA THR A 75 -26.79 -27.63 -22.95
C THR A 75 -25.62 -27.55 -23.91
N VAL A 76 -24.56 -28.33 -23.67
CA VAL A 76 -23.38 -28.38 -24.56
C VAL A 76 -23.78 -28.99 -25.90
N GLY A 77 -23.56 -28.25 -26.99
CA GLY A 77 -23.90 -28.65 -28.36
C GLY A 77 -25.17 -27.99 -28.94
N ASP A 78 -25.84 -27.14 -28.16
CA ASP A 78 -26.91 -26.28 -28.65
C ASP A 78 -26.31 -25.01 -29.28
N GLU A 79 -26.55 -24.80 -30.59
CA GLU A 79 -26.08 -23.61 -31.32
C GLU A 79 -27.00 -22.39 -31.14
N THR A 80 -28.06 -22.53 -30.34
CA THR A 80 -28.97 -21.41 -30.06
C THR A 80 -28.23 -20.31 -29.28
N PRO A 81 -28.13 -19.07 -29.81
CA PRO A 81 -27.46 -18.00 -29.13
C PRO A 81 -28.18 -17.67 -27.81
N VAL A 82 -27.48 -17.86 -26.70
CA VAL A 82 -27.98 -17.48 -25.37
C VAL A 82 -27.94 -15.95 -25.27
N VAL A 83 -29.11 -15.31 -25.34
CA VAL A 83 -29.25 -13.89 -25.04
C VAL A 83 -29.26 -13.74 -23.52
N ILE A 84 -28.14 -13.27 -22.97
CA ILE A 84 -28.04 -12.93 -21.55
C ILE A 84 -28.63 -11.52 -21.39
N ASP A 85 -29.93 -11.45 -21.04
CA ASP A 85 -30.52 -10.20 -20.55
C ASP A 85 -29.98 -9.94 -19.14
N LEU A 86 -28.85 -9.25 -19.07
CA LEU A 86 -28.33 -8.73 -17.83
C LEU A 86 -29.34 -7.70 -17.30
N PRO A 87 -29.84 -7.82 -16.05
CA PRO A 87 -30.67 -6.79 -15.48
C PRO A 87 -29.93 -5.46 -15.56
N ALA A 88 -30.63 -4.41 -15.99
CA ALA A 88 -30.06 -3.08 -16.03
C ALA A 88 -29.51 -2.77 -14.63
N PRO A 89 -28.22 -2.40 -14.49
CA PRO A 89 -27.67 -2.09 -13.18
C PRO A 89 -28.54 -0.99 -12.56
N PRO A 90 -28.82 -1.08 -11.25
CA PRO A 90 -29.56 -0.02 -10.57
C PRO A 90 -28.85 1.32 -10.86
N PRO A 91 -29.61 2.42 -11.05
CA PRO A 91 -29.00 3.72 -11.28
C PRO A 91 -28.08 4.02 -10.10
N GLU A 92 -26.76 4.01 -10.33
CA GLU A 92 -25.80 4.40 -9.32
C GLU A 92 -26.12 5.85 -8.94
N ALA A 93 -26.36 6.07 -7.65
CA ALA A 93 -26.44 7.43 -7.13
C ALA A 93 -25.17 8.18 -7.58
N PRO A 94 -25.27 9.48 -7.95
CA PRO A 94 -24.11 10.22 -8.43
C PRO A 94 -23.04 10.26 -7.34
N THR A 95 -22.06 9.37 -7.44
CA THR A 95 -20.91 9.36 -6.55
C THR A 95 -19.96 10.43 -7.04
N ARG A 96 -19.37 11.19 -6.11
CA ARG A 96 -18.29 12.11 -6.45
C ARG A 96 -17.21 11.30 -7.16
N PRO A 97 -16.72 11.73 -8.35
CA PRO A 97 -15.66 11.00 -9.01
C PRO A 97 -14.45 10.94 -8.07
N ARG A 98 -13.98 9.72 -7.80
CA ARG A 98 -12.79 9.47 -6.97
C ARG A 98 -11.60 10.24 -7.56
N ARG A 99 -10.88 10.95 -6.71
CA ARG A 99 -9.67 11.69 -7.09
C ARG A 99 -8.45 10.98 -6.53
N ARG A 100 -7.33 10.99 -7.26
CA ARG A 100 -6.08 10.51 -6.67
C ARG A 100 -5.56 11.50 -5.62
N MET A 101 -4.79 11.00 -4.67
CA MET A 101 -3.94 11.81 -3.79
C MET A 101 -2.94 12.62 -4.63
N ASP A 102 -2.63 13.83 -4.18
CA ASP A 102 -1.47 14.56 -4.72
C ASP A 102 -0.17 13.81 -4.39
N ILE A 103 0.93 14.16 -5.07
CA ILE A 103 2.19 13.40 -4.94
C ILE A 103 2.79 13.49 -3.53
N ASP A 104 2.60 14.61 -2.84
CA ASP A 104 3.12 14.80 -1.49
C ASP A 104 2.30 13.98 -0.48
N GLN A 105 0.98 13.92 -0.66
CA GLN A 105 0.07 13.04 0.08
C GLN A 105 0.38 11.56 -0.17
N LEU A 106 0.68 11.18 -1.40
CA LEU A 106 1.02 9.79 -1.76
C LEU A 106 2.35 9.36 -1.12
N ASP A 107 3.42 10.17 -1.20
CA ASP A 107 4.70 9.86 -0.55
C ASP A 107 4.54 9.78 0.98
N ALA A 108 3.81 10.75 1.58
CA ALA A 108 3.54 10.74 3.01
C ALA A 108 2.75 9.49 3.45
N SER A 109 1.73 9.11 2.69
CA SER A 109 0.91 7.92 2.95
C SER A 109 1.74 6.65 2.80
N LEU A 110 2.56 6.54 1.75
CA LEU A 110 3.46 5.42 1.52
C LEU A 110 4.44 5.25 2.68
N ARG A 111 5.10 6.33 3.10
CA ARG A 111 5.98 6.32 4.28
C ARG A 111 5.23 5.89 5.53
N ARG A 112 4.01 6.39 5.75
CA ARG A 112 3.23 6.04 6.94
C ARG A 112 2.91 4.55 6.99
N VAL A 113 2.40 3.99 5.89
CA VAL A 113 1.97 2.59 5.86
C VAL A 113 3.13 1.60 5.80
N THR A 114 4.30 2.00 5.29
CA THR A 114 5.49 1.13 5.20
C THR A 114 6.49 1.33 6.35
N GLY A 115 6.17 2.20 7.31
CA GLY A 115 7.02 2.44 8.47
C GLY A 115 8.27 3.27 8.15
N GLY A 116 8.13 4.26 7.27
CA GLY A 116 9.15 5.26 6.94
C GLY A 116 9.89 5.01 5.64
N LEU A 117 9.60 3.93 4.91
CA LEU A 117 10.21 3.70 3.62
C LEU A 117 9.65 4.66 2.57
N THR A 118 10.51 5.12 1.69
CA THR A 118 10.15 5.95 0.54
C THR A 118 10.66 5.30 -0.74
N TRP A 119 10.13 5.73 -1.89
CA TRP A 119 10.56 5.22 -3.17
C TRP A 119 11.90 5.86 -3.57
N THR A 120 12.98 5.19 -3.22
CA THR A 120 14.34 5.59 -3.59
C THR A 120 14.99 4.64 -4.60
N VAL A 121 15.85 5.20 -5.45
CA VAL A 121 16.70 4.44 -6.37
C VAL A 121 18.15 4.87 -6.17
N MET A 122 19.08 3.91 -6.24
CA MET A 122 20.51 4.19 -6.18
C MET A 122 21.00 4.77 -7.50
N VAL A 123 21.51 6.00 -7.46
CA VAL A 123 22.17 6.66 -8.59
C VAL A 123 23.64 6.88 -8.20
N GLY A 124 24.52 5.99 -8.67
CA GLY A 124 25.89 5.93 -8.18
C GLY A 124 25.94 5.46 -6.73
N SER A 125 26.41 6.32 -5.82
CA SER A 125 26.49 6.06 -4.38
C SER A 125 25.44 6.81 -3.55
N ARG A 126 24.42 7.40 -4.18
CA ARG A 126 23.38 8.20 -3.53
C ARG A 126 22.00 7.57 -3.74
N GLU A 127 21.17 7.57 -2.69
CA GLU A 127 19.74 7.27 -2.80
C GLU A 127 18.97 8.54 -3.21
N ASP A 128 18.27 8.48 -4.33
CA ASP A 128 17.46 9.58 -4.84
C ASP A 128 15.96 9.28 -4.66
N ASN A 129 15.23 10.20 -4.03
CA ASN A 129 13.77 10.12 -3.88
C ASN A 129 13.10 10.30 -5.26
N GLN A 130 12.49 9.25 -5.78
CA GLN A 130 11.92 9.26 -7.12
C GLN A 130 10.65 10.11 -7.22
N PHE A 131 9.92 10.34 -6.12
CA PHE A 131 8.79 11.28 -6.14
C PHE A 131 9.24 12.72 -6.40
N GLU A 132 10.41 13.11 -5.88
CA GLU A 132 10.99 14.43 -6.12
C GLU A 132 11.56 14.54 -7.54
N VAL A 133 12.35 13.54 -7.95
CA VAL A 133 12.99 13.49 -9.28
C VAL A 133 11.96 13.50 -10.41
N LEU A 134 10.85 12.78 -10.24
CA LEU A 134 9.81 12.62 -11.25
C LEU A 134 8.59 13.53 -11.04
N SER A 135 8.67 14.48 -10.10
CA SER A 135 7.55 15.33 -9.69
C SER A 135 6.84 16.02 -10.86
N SER A 136 7.59 16.59 -11.81
CA SER A 136 7.03 17.25 -13.00
C SER A 136 6.26 16.29 -13.92
N THR A 137 6.73 15.04 -14.03
CA THR A 137 6.09 14.00 -14.86
C THR A 137 4.88 13.39 -14.17
N LEU A 138 4.89 13.38 -12.84
CA LEU A 138 3.80 12.94 -11.97
C LEU A 138 2.67 13.98 -11.85
N GLY A 139 2.80 15.13 -12.52
CA GLY A 139 1.77 16.16 -12.57
C GLY A 139 1.86 17.20 -11.46
N LYS A 140 2.94 17.22 -10.67
CA LYS A 140 3.16 18.25 -9.64
C LYS A 140 3.21 19.64 -10.30
N PRO A 141 2.48 20.65 -9.77
CA PRO A 141 2.47 22.00 -10.33
C PRO A 141 3.85 22.66 -10.27
N ASP A 142 4.25 23.36 -11.34
CA ASP A 142 5.48 24.17 -11.39
C ASP A 142 5.25 25.63 -11.00
N PHE A 143 3.98 26.05 -10.88
CA PHE A 143 3.53 27.43 -10.60
C PHE A 143 4.00 28.50 -11.60
N ILE A 144 4.67 28.11 -12.70
CA ILE A 144 5.04 28.99 -13.81
C ILE A 144 4.01 28.84 -14.92
N GLU A 145 3.69 27.61 -15.29
CA GLU A 145 2.76 27.26 -16.36
C GLU A 145 1.51 26.52 -15.83
N LYS A 146 1.67 25.76 -14.75
CA LYS A 146 0.58 24.98 -14.14
C LYS A 146 0.45 25.31 -12.66
N THR A 147 -0.70 25.83 -12.28
CA THR A 147 -1.02 26.16 -10.88
C THR A 147 -1.89 25.11 -10.19
N GLN A 148 -2.42 24.14 -10.94
CA GLN A 148 -3.27 23.06 -10.41
C GLN A 148 -2.72 21.71 -10.84
N GLU A 149 -2.73 20.76 -9.90
CA GLU A 149 -2.39 19.37 -10.17
C GLU A 149 -3.59 18.65 -10.79
N ASP A 150 -3.35 17.88 -11.85
CA ASP A 150 -4.37 17.00 -12.41
C ASP A 150 -4.48 15.72 -11.55
N LEU A 151 -5.49 15.66 -10.70
CA LEU A 151 -5.79 14.53 -9.83
C LEU A 151 -6.59 13.40 -10.51
N THR A 152 -6.68 13.42 -11.84
CA THR A 152 -7.24 12.30 -12.59
C THR A 152 -6.21 11.15 -12.64
N PRO A 153 -6.60 9.90 -12.33
CA PRO A 153 -5.72 8.76 -12.51
C PRO A 153 -5.30 8.62 -13.98
N SER A 154 -4.00 8.69 -14.26
CA SER A 154 -3.45 8.50 -15.60
C SER A 154 -2.70 7.17 -15.70
N ALA A 155 -2.56 6.62 -16.91
CA ALA A 155 -1.76 5.41 -17.13
C ALA A 155 -0.29 5.60 -16.69
N LEU A 156 0.23 6.82 -16.84
CA LEU A 156 1.58 7.17 -16.42
C LEU A 156 1.71 7.16 -14.89
N PHE A 157 0.74 7.72 -14.18
CA PHE A 157 0.66 7.63 -12.72
C PHE A 157 0.62 6.17 -12.25
N GLN A 158 -0.22 5.32 -12.87
CA GLN A 158 -0.32 3.90 -12.52
C GLN A 158 1.00 3.14 -12.72
N LYS A 159 1.75 3.46 -13.79
CA LYS A 159 3.07 2.88 -14.02
C LYS A 159 4.03 3.22 -12.87
N PHE A 160 4.12 4.50 -12.50
CA PHE A 160 5.00 4.93 -11.42
C PHE A 160 4.57 4.39 -10.06
N LEU A 161 3.27 4.36 -9.78
CA LEU A 161 2.73 3.74 -8.56
C LEU A 161 3.10 2.25 -8.50
N SER A 162 3.01 1.53 -9.63
CA SER A 162 3.42 0.12 -9.69
C SER A 162 4.91 -0.08 -9.44
N GLU A 163 5.76 0.80 -9.96
CA GLU A 163 7.20 0.77 -9.71
C GLU A 163 7.53 1.08 -8.24
N ALA A 164 6.97 2.17 -7.71
CA ALA A 164 7.10 2.54 -6.31
C ALA A 164 6.67 1.41 -5.36
N ALA A 165 5.50 0.81 -5.62
CA ALA A 165 4.96 -0.29 -4.83
C ALA A 165 5.91 -1.49 -4.81
N ARG A 166 6.42 -1.91 -5.98
CA ARG A 166 7.35 -3.05 -6.07
C ARG A 166 8.66 -2.77 -5.34
N THR A 167 9.27 -1.61 -5.58
CA THR A 167 10.54 -1.23 -4.95
C THR A 167 10.43 -1.14 -3.44
N VAL A 168 9.40 -0.45 -2.94
CA VAL A 168 9.22 -0.24 -1.49
C VAL A 168 8.83 -1.55 -0.80
N CYS A 169 7.92 -2.35 -1.37
CA CYS A 169 7.53 -3.63 -0.78
C CYS A 169 8.65 -4.67 -0.81
N GLU A 170 9.51 -4.66 -1.84
CA GLU A 170 10.70 -5.51 -1.86
C GLU A 170 11.68 -5.13 -0.75
N ARG A 171 11.96 -3.83 -0.60
CA ARG A 171 12.81 -3.33 0.49
C ARG A 171 12.21 -3.68 1.84
N LEU A 172 10.91 -3.48 2.02
CA LEU A 172 10.20 -3.80 3.26
C LEU A 172 10.32 -5.28 3.63
N ALA A 173 9.97 -6.18 2.71
CA ALA A 173 10.04 -7.61 2.94
C ALA A 173 11.48 -8.06 3.27
N ARG A 174 12.48 -7.55 2.53
CA ARG A 174 13.89 -7.86 2.78
C ARG A 174 14.36 -7.39 4.15
N GLU A 175 14.05 -6.17 4.55
CA GLU A 175 14.44 -5.63 5.86
C GLU A 175 13.77 -6.38 7.02
N GLU A 176 12.53 -6.85 6.85
CA GLU A 176 11.85 -7.65 7.88
C GLU A 176 12.42 -9.06 8.01
N VAL A 177 12.67 -9.75 6.89
CA VAL A 177 13.32 -11.07 6.92
C VAL A 177 14.73 -10.99 7.50
N ALA A 178 15.46 -9.90 7.21
CA ALA A 178 16.78 -9.66 7.79
C ALA A 178 16.74 -9.24 9.27
N GLY A 179 15.56 -8.96 9.84
CA GLY A 179 15.40 -8.47 11.20
C GLY A 179 16.05 -7.10 11.44
N THR A 180 16.25 -6.30 10.39
CA THR A 180 16.89 -4.98 10.51
C THR A 180 15.90 -3.90 10.92
N ARG A 181 14.60 -4.19 10.88
CA ARG A 181 13.55 -3.26 11.34
C ARG A 181 13.27 -3.48 12.83
N PRO A 182 13.14 -2.39 13.62
CA PRO A 182 12.79 -2.51 15.02
C PRO A 182 11.35 -2.99 15.23
N GLU A 183 10.45 -2.65 14.31
CA GLU A 183 9.04 -3.06 14.34
C GLU A 183 8.63 -3.62 12.96
N PRO A 184 8.09 -4.85 12.89
CA PRO A 184 7.54 -5.39 11.66
C PRO A 184 6.28 -4.62 11.26
N VAL A 185 6.07 -4.50 9.95
CA VAL A 185 4.96 -3.81 9.31
C VAL A 185 4.20 -4.76 8.38
N LEU A 186 4.92 -5.58 7.61
CA LEU A 186 4.36 -6.48 6.60
C LEU A 186 3.96 -7.83 7.19
N MET A 187 4.79 -8.42 8.04
CA MET A 187 4.58 -9.73 8.66
C MET A 187 4.54 -9.58 10.17
N VAL A 188 3.44 -9.02 10.69
CA VAL A 188 3.30 -8.76 12.14
C VAL A 188 2.68 -9.95 12.87
N GLU A 189 1.65 -10.55 12.28
CA GLU A 189 0.96 -11.70 12.87
C GLU A 189 1.43 -13.03 12.25
N ALA A 190 2.25 -12.98 11.19
CA ALA A 190 2.75 -14.13 10.43
C ALA A 190 4.28 -14.17 10.41
N SER A 191 4.85 -15.36 10.24
CA SER A 191 6.28 -15.60 10.03
C SER A 191 6.66 -15.61 8.54
N PRO A 192 7.92 -15.28 8.16
CA PRO A 192 8.44 -15.47 6.81
C PRO A 192 8.34 -16.90 6.24
N THR A 193 8.08 -17.90 7.08
CA THR A 193 7.94 -19.31 6.68
C THR A 193 6.49 -19.79 6.64
N ASP A 194 5.53 -18.98 7.07
CA ASP A 194 4.14 -19.41 7.20
C ASP A 194 3.47 -19.54 5.83
N THR A 195 2.86 -20.70 5.59
CA THR A 195 2.02 -20.97 4.42
C THR A 195 0.57 -21.10 4.83
N TRP A 196 -0.33 -21.08 3.84
CA TRP A 196 -1.76 -21.25 4.09
C TRP A 196 -2.07 -22.60 4.77
N GLU A 197 -1.30 -23.63 4.45
CA GLU A 197 -1.41 -24.97 5.03
C GLU A 197 -0.84 -25.04 6.44
N SER A 198 0.23 -24.29 6.74
CA SER A 198 0.92 -24.38 8.04
C SER A 198 0.33 -23.46 9.10
N ALA A 199 -0.16 -22.27 8.71
CA ALA A 199 -0.61 -21.24 9.65
C ALA A 199 -1.71 -20.35 9.05
N PRO A 200 -2.90 -20.91 8.72
CA PRO A 200 -3.98 -20.14 8.09
C PRO A 200 -4.47 -18.98 8.97
N GLU A 201 -4.62 -19.19 10.28
CA GLU A 201 -5.09 -18.16 11.23
C GLU A 201 -4.12 -16.96 11.31
N ALA A 202 -2.80 -17.22 11.30
CA ALA A 202 -1.77 -16.18 11.31
C ALA A 202 -1.81 -15.34 10.03
N ILE A 203 -2.00 -15.98 8.86
CA ILE A 203 -2.13 -15.29 7.58
C ILE A 203 -3.38 -14.42 7.56
N GLU A 204 -4.52 -14.94 8.03
CA GLU A 204 -5.76 -14.17 8.09
C GLU A 204 -5.66 -12.95 9.01
N ALA A 205 -5.12 -13.13 10.21
CA ALA A 205 -4.87 -12.04 11.15
C ALA A 205 -3.92 -10.99 10.55
N ASN A 206 -2.87 -11.42 9.86
CA ASN A 206 -1.94 -10.51 9.21
C ASN A 206 -2.61 -9.74 8.06
N LEU A 207 -3.43 -10.39 7.24
CA LEU A 207 -4.20 -9.74 6.17
C LEU A 207 -5.18 -8.69 6.71
N GLU A 208 -5.94 -9.01 7.76
CA GLU A 208 -6.84 -8.05 8.41
C GLU A 208 -6.08 -6.79 8.87
N ARG A 209 -4.94 -7.00 9.53
CA ARG A 209 -4.07 -5.91 10.00
C ARG A 209 -3.54 -5.06 8.86
N LEU A 210 -3.11 -5.68 7.75
CA LEU A 210 -2.62 -4.95 6.57
C LEU A 210 -3.74 -4.16 5.89
N LEU A 211 -4.94 -4.71 5.77
CA LEU A 211 -6.10 -4.01 5.19
C LEU A 211 -6.50 -2.80 6.03
N LEU A 212 -6.49 -2.95 7.36
CA LEU A 212 -6.71 -1.83 8.26
C LEU A 212 -5.62 -0.76 8.11
N ARG A 213 -4.36 -1.17 7.97
CA ARG A 213 -3.23 -0.24 7.86
C ARG A 213 -3.18 0.51 6.54
N PHE A 214 -3.38 -0.18 5.41
CA PHE A 214 -3.25 0.39 4.07
C PHE A 214 -4.54 1.06 3.60
N HIS A 215 -5.71 0.48 3.88
CA HIS A 215 -6.99 0.99 3.36
C HIS A 215 -7.88 1.59 4.44
N GLY A 216 -7.47 1.57 5.72
CA GLY A 216 -8.28 2.09 6.82
C GLY A 216 -9.55 1.27 7.10
N ARG A 217 -9.64 0.05 6.55
CA ARG A 217 -10.84 -0.79 6.61
C ARG A 217 -10.60 -2.03 7.45
N ARG A 218 -11.49 -2.29 8.42
CA ARG A 218 -11.59 -3.59 9.07
C ARG A 218 -12.46 -4.48 8.20
N LEU A 219 -11.94 -5.62 7.79
CA LEU A 219 -12.67 -6.65 7.07
C LEU A 219 -12.58 -7.93 7.88
N ALA A 220 -13.73 -8.50 8.21
CA ALA A 220 -13.79 -9.81 8.84
C ALA A 220 -13.39 -10.89 7.82
N PRO A 221 -12.83 -12.04 8.27
CA PRO A 221 -12.43 -13.12 7.36
C PRO A 221 -13.56 -13.70 6.49
N ALA A 222 -14.82 -13.50 6.91
CA ALA A 222 -16.03 -13.91 6.20
C ALA A 222 -16.53 -12.86 5.18
N ASP A 223 -15.93 -11.66 5.12
CA ASP A 223 -16.33 -10.63 4.18
C ASP A 223 -15.86 -10.97 2.77
N VAL A 224 -16.74 -10.78 1.78
CA VAL A 224 -16.40 -10.98 0.35
C VAL A 224 -15.21 -10.14 -0.12
N GLY A 225 -14.98 -8.98 0.52
CA GLY A 225 -13.83 -8.12 0.24
C GLY A 225 -12.50 -8.71 0.70
N PHE A 226 -12.51 -9.68 1.61
CA PHE A 226 -11.33 -10.36 2.14
C PHE A 226 -10.84 -11.47 1.20
N ASP A 227 -11.77 -12.19 0.55
CA ASP A 227 -11.48 -13.35 -0.31
C ASP A 227 -10.46 -13.05 -1.41
N ARG A 228 -10.53 -11.86 -2.01
CA ARG A 228 -9.57 -11.44 -3.05
C ARG A 228 -8.13 -11.37 -2.55
N TRP A 229 -7.92 -11.00 -1.28
CA TRP A 229 -6.59 -10.85 -0.68
C TRP A 229 -6.04 -12.21 -0.27
N ARG A 230 -6.92 -13.08 0.25
CA ARG A 230 -6.62 -14.51 0.46
C ARG A 230 -6.18 -15.17 -0.84
N TRP A 231 -6.96 -14.99 -1.91
CA TRP A 231 -6.65 -15.52 -3.23
C TRP A 231 -5.32 -14.98 -3.78
N LEU A 232 -5.06 -13.68 -3.63
CA LEU A 232 -3.80 -13.06 -4.09
C LEU A 232 -2.58 -13.68 -3.39
N PHE A 233 -2.65 -13.83 -2.07
CA PHE A 233 -1.58 -14.46 -1.29
C PHE A 233 -1.36 -15.92 -1.73
N GLN A 234 -2.42 -16.73 -1.78
CA GLN A 234 -2.33 -18.14 -2.17
C GLN A 234 -1.81 -18.33 -3.59
N SER A 235 -2.26 -17.49 -4.53
CA SER A 235 -1.82 -17.56 -5.93
C SER A 235 -0.34 -17.20 -6.06
N ALA A 236 0.10 -16.15 -5.36
CA ALA A 236 1.50 -15.76 -5.35
C ALA A 236 2.38 -16.86 -4.72
N LEU A 237 1.94 -17.41 -3.58
CA LEU A 237 2.62 -18.53 -2.90
C LEU A 237 2.69 -19.78 -3.78
N HIS A 238 1.62 -20.14 -4.48
CA HIS A 238 1.59 -21.29 -5.38
C HIS A 238 2.63 -21.16 -6.49
N VAL A 239 2.78 -19.96 -7.06
CA VAL A 239 3.74 -19.70 -8.16
C VAL A 239 5.17 -19.59 -7.65
N SER A 240 5.41 -18.95 -6.51
CA SER A 240 6.76 -18.70 -5.99
C SER A 240 7.32 -19.83 -5.13
N SER A 241 6.46 -20.61 -4.47
CA SER A 241 6.80 -21.48 -3.34
C SER A 241 7.55 -20.76 -2.21
N ASP A 242 7.40 -19.44 -2.12
CA ASP A 242 8.09 -18.56 -1.15
C ASP A 242 7.08 -17.59 -0.50
N PRO A 243 6.79 -17.74 0.81
CA PRO A 243 5.88 -16.85 1.53
C PRO A 243 6.31 -15.37 1.54
N VAL A 244 7.62 -15.09 1.52
CA VAL A 244 8.12 -13.71 1.50
C VAL A 244 7.76 -13.04 0.18
N VAL A 245 7.85 -13.79 -0.93
CA VAL A 245 7.41 -13.30 -2.25
C VAL A 245 5.89 -13.11 -2.28
N ALA A 246 5.12 -13.99 -1.63
CA ALA A 246 3.68 -13.84 -1.50
C ALA A 246 3.29 -12.57 -0.71
N TRP A 247 3.91 -12.33 0.44
CA TRP A 247 3.69 -11.11 1.23
C TRP A 247 4.12 -9.83 0.49
N ARG A 248 5.26 -9.85 -0.20
CA ARG A 248 5.68 -8.75 -1.07
C ARG A 248 4.62 -8.45 -2.14
N THR A 249 4.00 -9.48 -2.70
CA THR A 249 2.97 -9.35 -3.74
C THR A 249 1.68 -8.75 -3.17
N VAL A 250 1.25 -9.19 -1.99
CA VAL A 250 0.13 -8.60 -1.25
C VAL A 250 0.39 -7.12 -0.95
N CYS A 251 1.57 -6.77 -0.41
CA CYS A 251 1.98 -5.39 -0.16
C CYS A 251 1.85 -4.50 -1.41
N ALA A 252 2.37 -4.96 -2.54
CA ALA A 252 2.28 -4.20 -3.79
C ALA A 252 0.82 -4.06 -4.25
N GLY A 253 0.02 -5.13 -4.13
CA GLY A 253 -1.41 -5.13 -4.43
C GLY A 253 -2.20 -4.14 -3.57
N LEU A 254 -1.87 -4.03 -2.28
CA LEU A 254 -2.50 -3.07 -1.37
C LEU A 254 -2.24 -1.63 -1.79
N ILE A 255 -0.99 -1.28 -2.16
CA ILE A 255 -0.61 0.07 -2.61
C ILE A 255 -1.25 0.41 -3.98
N MET A 256 -1.30 -0.55 -4.91
CA MET A 256 -1.88 -0.34 -6.24
C MET A 256 -3.42 -0.36 -6.24
N HIS A 257 -4.06 -0.66 -5.10
CA HIS A 257 -5.50 -0.67 -5.00
C HIS A 257 -6.07 0.76 -4.94
N PRO A 258 -7.19 1.07 -5.62
CA PRO A 258 -7.79 2.40 -5.57
C PRO A 258 -8.09 2.90 -4.15
N ASP A 259 -8.47 2.02 -3.22
CA ASP A 259 -8.71 2.41 -1.82
C ASP A 259 -7.45 2.92 -1.08
N PHE A 260 -6.25 2.74 -1.64
CA PHE A 260 -5.02 3.30 -1.09
C PHE A 260 -4.76 4.73 -1.58
N TYR A 261 -4.86 4.98 -2.89
CA TYR A 261 -4.42 6.25 -3.50
C TYR A 261 -5.55 7.18 -3.93
N THR A 262 -6.82 6.81 -3.71
CA THR A 262 -7.98 7.64 -4.07
C THR A 262 -8.82 8.07 -2.87
N TYR A 263 -9.51 9.20 -3.00
CA TYR A 263 -10.46 9.76 -2.03
C TYR A 263 -11.68 10.40 -2.72
#